data_AF-A0A660VDB0-F1
#
_entry.id   AF-A0A660VDB0-F1
#
_cell.length_a   1.000
_cell.length_b   1.000
_cell.length_c   1.000
_cell.angle_alpha   90.00
_cell.angle_beta   90.00
_cell.angle_gamma   90.00
#
_symmetry.space_group_name_H-M   'P 1'
#
loop_
_entity.id
_entity.type
_entity.pdbx_description
1 polymer ?
#
loop_
_entity_poly.entity_id
_entity_poly.type
_entity_poly.pdbx_seq_one_letter_code
_entity_poly.pdbx_strand_id
1 'polypeptide(L)'
;MPEHIALNPMQVEAEILRLSNLLETRTSDYTHAIRRAAEAEARYKFRSATVLLEVIARFAGTRTTVQEREAHVEIATTNEHTAYLIDTATAKSVKEALTALRAQIDAL
;
A
#
# COMPACT_ATOMS: atom_id res chain seq x y z
N MET A 1 -13.73 -32.19 -30.42
CA MET A 1 -13.48 -32.41 -28.99
C MET A 1 -12.25 -31.61 -28.63
N PRO A 2 -12.25 -30.77 -27.59
CA PRO A 2 -11.04 -30.04 -27.24
C PRO A 2 -10.04 -31.05 -26.70
N GLU A 3 -8.88 -31.12 -27.34
CA GLU A 3 -7.73 -31.87 -26.84
C GLU A 3 -7.38 -31.31 -25.47
N HIS A 4 -7.59 -32.10 -24.42
CA HIS A 4 -6.92 -31.85 -23.15
C HIS A 4 -5.42 -31.98 -23.44
N ILE A 5 -4.74 -30.85 -23.60
CA ILE A 5 -3.28 -30.79 -23.56
C ILE A 5 -2.93 -31.18 -22.12
N ALA A 6 -2.69 -32.47 -21.91
CA ALA A 6 -2.09 -32.95 -20.68
C ALA A 6 -0.71 -32.31 -20.62
N LEU A 7 -0.56 -31.30 -19.76
CA LEU A 7 0.73 -30.67 -19.50
C LEU A 7 1.71 -31.79 -19.15
N ASN A 8 2.87 -31.80 -19.82
CA ASN A 8 3.92 -32.75 -19.48
C ASN A 8 4.29 -32.52 -18.01
N PRO A 9 4.36 -33.56 -17.16
CA PRO A 9 4.71 -33.41 -15.74
C PRO A 9 5.96 -32.53 -15.50
N MET A 10 6.96 -32.63 -16.39
CA MET A 10 8.16 -31.79 -16.32
C MET A 10 7.88 -30.29 -16.57
N GLN A 11 6.90 -29.97 -17.43
CA GLN A 11 6.47 -28.59 -17.68
C GLN A 11 5.70 -28.02 -16.47
N VAL A 12 4.88 -28.85 -15.82
CA VAL A 12 4.17 -28.46 -14.58
C VAL A 12 5.18 -28.16 -13.46
N GLU A 13 6.15 -29.05 -13.23
CA GLU A 13 7.18 -28.84 -12.21
C GLU A 13 8.03 -27.58 -12.48
N ALA A 14 8.44 -27.36 -13.74
CA ALA A 14 9.18 -26.17 -14.13
C ALA A 14 8.38 -24.88 -13.90
N GLU A 15 7.08 -24.91 -14.19
CA GLU A 15 6.20 -23.76 -14.00
C GLU A 15 5.89 -23.50 -12.53
N ILE A 16 5.68 -24.54 -11.71
CA ILE A 16 5.55 -24.44 -10.26
C ILE A 16 6.81 -23.80 -9.65
N LEU A 17 8.00 -24.24 -10.08
CA LEU A 17 9.26 -23.67 -9.60
C LEU A 17 9.39 -22.18 -9.99
N ARG A 18 9.04 -21.84 -11.24
CA ARG A 18 9.04 -20.46 -11.74
C ARG A 18 8.10 -19.57 -10.93
N LEU A 19 6.87 -20.03 -10.70
CA LEU A 19 5.86 -19.31 -9.93
C LEU A 19 6.23 -19.20 -8.45
N SER A 20 6.85 -20.22 -7.87
CA SER A 20 7.32 -20.22 -6.48
C SER A 20 8.42 -19.19 -6.25
N ASN A 21 9.41 -19.12 -7.15
CA ASN A 21 10.47 -18.10 -7.09
C ASN A 21 9.89 -16.67 -7.23
N LEU A 22 8.89 -16.51 -8.10
CA LEU A 22 8.20 -15.25 -8.28
C LEU A 22 7.37 -14.87 -7.04
N LEU A 23 6.73 -15.85 -6.39
CA LEU A 23 5.99 -15.68 -5.13
C LEU A 23 6.91 -15.20 -4.01
N GLU A 24 8.10 -15.77 -3.88
CA GLU A 24 9.09 -15.35 -2.89
C GLU A 24 9.51 -13.90 -3.11
N THR A 25 9.86 -13.56 -4.36
CA THR A 25 10.22 -12.18 -4.75
C THR A 25 9.10 -11.20 -4.42
N ARG A 26 7.86 -11.52 -4.79
CA ARG A 26 6.69 -10.66 -4.53
C ARG A 26 6.35 -10.56 -3.04
N THR A 27 6.67 -11.57 -2.24
CA THR A 27 6.46 -11.55 -0.79
C THR A 27 7.43 -10.57 -0.13
N SER A 28 8.68 -10.54 -0.61
CA SER A 28 9.65 -9.52 -0.22
C SER A 28 9.18 -8.11 -0.62
N ASP A 29 8.74 -7.92 -1.86
CA ASP A 29 8.18 -6.65 -2.35
C ASP A 29 7.02 -6.17 -1.46
N TYR A 30 6.10 -7.07 -1.09
CA TYR A 30 4.96 -6.75 -0.25
C TYR A 30 5.38 -6.32 1.15
N THR A 31 6.37 -7.00 1.73
CA THR A 31 6.93 -6.66 3.05
C THR A 31 7.54 -5.26 3.04
N HIS A 32 8.25 -4.90 1.98
CA HIS A 32 8.79 -3.55 1.82
C HIS A 32 7.68 -2.51 1.60
N ALA A 33 6.69 -2.81 0.76
CA ALA A 33 5.59 -1.90 0.47
C ALA A 33 4.72 -1.62 1.71
N ILE A 34 4.39 -2.64 2.50
CA ILE A 34 3.57 -2.47 3.71
C ILE A 34 4.31 -1.69 4.79
N ARG A 35 5.63 -1.92 4.94
CA ARG A 35 6.46 -1.14 5.86
C ARG A 35 6.47 0.34 5.46
N ARG A 36 6.68 0.64 4.17
CA ARG A 36 6.64 2.01 3.66
C ARG A 36 5.29 2.68 3.90
N ALA A 37 4.19 1.97 3.63
CA ALA A 37 2.84 2.48 3.88
C ALA A 37 2.64 2.83 5.37
N ALA A 38 3.09 1.97 6.29
CA ALA A 38 3.01 2.23 7.73
C ALA A 38 3.88 3.42 8.16
N GLU A 39 5.09 3.56 7.62
CA GLU A 39 5.97 4.70 7.87
C GLU A 39 5.37 6.01 7.34
N ALA A 40 4.78 5.99 6.15
CA ALA A 40 4.09 7.13 5.56
C ALA A 40 2.86 7.54 6.38
N GLU A 41 2.08 6.57 6.85
CA GLU A 41 0.93 6.81 7.72
C GLU A 41 1.35 7.47 9.04
N ALA A 42 2.38 6.91 9.71
CA ALA A 42 2.90 7.46 10.95
C ALA A 42 3.40 8.90 10.76
N ARG A 43 4.11 9.16 9.66
CA ARG A 43 4.61 10.50 9.31
C ARG A 43 3.48 11.49 9.06
N TYR A 44 2.46 11.09 8.29
CA TYR A 44 1.29 11.93 8.03
C TYR A 44 0.56 12.27 9.34
N LYS A 45 0.28 11.27 10.19
CA LYS A 45 -0.38 11.48 11.48
C LYS A 45 0.42 12.40 12.40
N PHE A 46 1.73 12.21 12.48
CA PHE A 46 2.61 13.07 13.27
C PHE A 46 2.61 14.51 12.76
N ARG A 47 2.74 14.70 11.44
CA ARG A 47 2.75 16.03 10.82
C ARG A 47 1.40 16.73 11.00
N SER A 48 0.30 16.01 10.77
CA SER A 48 -1.07 16.51 10.97
C SER A 48 -1.29 17.01 12.40
N ALA A 49 -0.88 16.23 13.40
CA ALA A 49 -0.97 16.63 14.81
C ALA A 49 -0.11 17.88 15.11
N THR A 50 1.11 17.94 14.57
CA THR A 50 2.01 19.09 14.75
C THR A 50 1.42 20.35 14.14
N VAL A 51 0.95 20.27 12.89
CA VAL A 51 0.31 21.39 12.19
C VAL A 51 -0.96 21.83 12.91
N LEU A 52 -1.76 20.91 13.45
CA LEU A 52 -2.95 21.26 14.22
C LEU A 52 -2.59 22.12 15.45
N LEU A 53 -1.53 21.74 16.18
CA LEU A 53 -1.04 22.52 17.31
C LEU A 53 -0.54 23.91 16.87
N GLU A 54 0.18 23.99 15.74
CA GLU A 54 0.63 25.26 15.15
C GLU A 54 -0.56 26.17 14.77
N VAL A 55 -1.60 25.60 14.14
CA VAL A 55 -2.83 26.32 13.79
C VAL A 55 -3.54 26.83 15.05
N ILE A 56 -3.69 25.99 16.08
CA ILE A 56 -4.31 26.40 17.35
C ILE A 56 -3.52 27.54 17.99
N ALA A 57 -2.19 27.44 18.04
CA ALA A 57 -1.34 28.47 18.62
C ALA A 57 -1.40 29.79 17.81
N ARG A 58 -1.38 29.70 16.48
CA ARG A 58 -1.40 30.85 15.57
C ARG A 58 -2.70 31.65 15.65
N PHE A 59 -3.83 30.97 15.85
CA PHE A 59 -5.15 31.59 15.91
C PHE A 59 -5.69 31.73 17.35
N ALA A 60 -4.83 31.58 18.36
CA ALA A 60 -5.22 31.77 19.76
C ALA A 60 -5.84 33.16 19.97
N GLY A 61 -7.04 33.20 20.57
CA GLY A 61 -7.80 34.45 20.78
C GLY A 61 -8.64 34.91 19.57
N THR A 62 -8.56 34.20 18.44
CA THR A 62 -9.36 34.49 17.24
C THR A 62 -10.55 33.52 17.16
N ARG A 63 -11.71 33.98 16.69
CA ARG A 63 -12.85 33.08 16.43
C ARG A 63 -12.62 32.32 15.12
N THR A 64 -11.96 31.18 15.21
CA THR A 64 -11.82 30.22 14.11
C THR A 64 -12.64 28.97 14.43
N THR A 65 -13.47 28.55 13.49
CA THR A 65 -14.27 27.32 13.60
C THR A 65 -13.38 26.08 13.61
N VAL A 66 -13.94 24.93 13.98
CA VAL A 66 -13.22 23.65 13.89
C VAL A 66 -12.91 23.31 12.44
N GLN A 67 -13.87 23.51 11.54
CA GLN A 67 -13.77 23.22 10.11
C GLN A 67 -12.66 24.02 9.42
N GLU A 68 -12.51 25.31 9.75
CA GLU A 68 -11.42 26.12 9.22
C GLU A 68 -10.05 25.60 9.67
N ARG A 69 -9.92 25.16 10.93
CA ARG A 69 -8.67 24.59 11.44
C ARG A 69 -8.33 23.28 10.76
N GLU A 70 -9.32 22.41 10.57
CA GLU A 70 -9.16 21.15 9.84
C GLU A 70 -8.72 21.40 8.39
N ALA A 71 -9.35 22.36 7.70
CA ALA A 71 -8.96 22.74 6.34
C ALA A 71 -7.51 23.25 6.26
N HIS A 72 -7.05 24.04 7.24
CA HIS A 72 -5.65 24.48 7.30
C HIS A 72 -4.68 23.30 7.48
N VAL A 73 -5.03 22.35 8.35
CA VAL A 73 -4.22 21.15 8.59
C VAL A 73 -4.16 20.29 7.32
N GLU A 74 -5.29 20.08 6.65
CA GLU A 74 -5.37 19.28 5.44
C GLU A 74 -4.52 19.87 4.30
N ILE A 75 -4.64 21.18 4.06
CA ILE A 75 -3.83 21.88 3.05
C ILE A 75 -2.34 21.73 3.36
N ALA A 76 -1.94 21.93 4.62
CA ALA A 76 -0.54 21.90 5.03
C ALA A 76 0.06 20.49 5.10
N THR A 77 -0.76 19.44 5.10
CA THR A 77 -0.32 18.03 5.16
C THR A 77 -0.67 17.23 3.91
N THR A 78 -1.10 17.90 2.83
CA THR A 78 -1.51 17.27 1.58
C THR A 78 -0.41 16.39 0.98
N ASN A 79 0.85 16.80 1.07
CA ASN A 79 1.97 16.02 0.52
C ASN A 79 2.18 14.71 1.28
N GLU A 80 2.20 14.75 2.60
CA GLU A 80 2.34 13.56 3.45
C GLU A 80 1.11 12.64 3.32
N HIS A 81 -0.09 13.22 3.24
CA HIS A 81 -1.31 12.46 3.00
C HIS A 81 -1.26 11.74 1.65
N THR A 82 -0.84 12.43 0.60
CA THR A 82 -0.69 11.87 -0.75
C THR A 82 0.33 10.73 -0.76
N ALA A 83 1.48 10.91 -0.10
CA ALA A 83 2.49 9.87 0.03
C ALA A 83 1.95 8.62 0.72
N TYR A 84 1.21 8.79 1.82
CA TYR A 84 0.53 7.69 2.51
C TYR A 84 -0.45 6.94 1.59
N LEU A 85 -1.30 7.67 0.83
CA LEU A 85 -2.26 7.07 -0.08
C LEU A 85 -1.57 6.26 -1.20
N ILE A 86 -0.50 6.80 -1.79
CA ILE A 86 0.28 6.14 -2.84
C ILE A 86 0.94 4.86 -2.30
N ASP A 87 1.62 4.94 -1.15
CA ASP A 87 2.30 3.77 -0.58
C ASP A 87 1.29 2.68 -0.18
N THR A 88 0.11 3.07 0.32
CA THR A 88 -0.98 2.14 0.64
C THR A 88 -1.55 1.47 -0.61
N ALA A 89 -1.80 2.24 -1.67
CA ALA A 89 -2.26 1.69 -2.95
C ALA A 89 -1.23 0.72 -3.55
N THR A 90 0.06 1.04 -3.42
CA THR A 90 1.16 0.17 -3.84
C THR A 90 1.15 -1.15 -3.07
N ALA A 91 1.06 -1.11 -1.74
CA ALA A 91 0.99 -2.32 -0.92
C ALA A 91 -0.22 -3.21 -1.30
N LYS A 92 -1.38 -2.59 -1.54
CA LYS A 92 -2.59 -3.30 -1.99
C LYS A 92 -2.39 -3.97 -3.35
N SER A 93 -1.79 -3.27 -4.32
CA SER A 93 -1.53 -3.81 -5.65
C SER A 93 -0.58 -5.02 -5.60
N VAL A 94 0.49 -4.95 -4.78
CA VAL A 94 1.41 -6.10 -4.62
C VAL A 94 0.72 -7.29 -3.94
N LYS A 95 -0.17 -7.05 -2.97
CA LYS A 95 -0.98 -8.10 -2.34
C LYS A 95 -1.90 -8.80 -3.33
N GLU A 96 -2.55 -8.04 -4.22
CA GLU A 96 -3.40 -8.59 -5.27
C GLU A 96 -2.58 -9.44 -6.26
N ALA A 97 -1.39 -8.99 -6.64
CA ALA A 97 -0.47 -9.77 -7.47
C ALA A 97 -0.03 -11.09 -6.80
N LEU A 98 0.27 -11.07 -5.49
CA LEU A 98 0.57 -12.28 -4.72
C LEU A 98 -0.60 -13.26 -4.69
N THR A 99 -1.82 -12.75 -4.50
CA THR A 99 -3.04 -13.56 -4.46
C THR A 99 -3.27 -14.22 -5.82
N ALA A 100 -3.06 -13.49 -6.92
CA ALA A 100 -3.17 -14.02 -8.27
C ALA A 100 -2.12 -15.10 -8.57
N LEU A 101 -0.87 -14.91 -8.14
CA LEU A 101 0.19 -15.92 -8.31
C LEU A 101 -0.12 -17.20 -7.55
N ARG A 102 -0.63 -17.09 -6.32
CA ARG A 102 -1.02 -18.26 -5.53
C ARG A 102 -2.17 -19.02 -6.19
N ALA A 103 -3.19 -18.32 -6.69
CA ALA A 103 -4.29 -18.93 -7.43
C ALA A 103 -3.82 -19.63 -8.72
N GLN A 104 -2.76 -19.14 -9.38
CA GLN A 104 -2.16 -19.82 -10.54
C GLN A 104 -1.46 -21.11 -10.14
N ILE A 105 -0.71 -21.12 -9.03
CA ILE A 105 -0.07 -22.33 -8.50
C ILE A 105 -1.12 -23.37 -8.11
N ASP A 106 -2.19 -22.95 -7.42
CA ASP A 106 -3.26 -23.86 -6.97
C ASP A 106 -4.08 -24.45 -8.14
N ALA A 107 -3.99 -23.85 -9.33
CA ALA A 107 -4.71 -24.28 -10.55
C ALA A 107 -3.88 -25.20 -11.47
N LEU A 108 -2.58 -25.38 -11.19
CA LEU A 108 -1.68 -26.31 -11.89
C LEU A 108 -1.68 -27.69 -11.24
#